data_AF-A0A1H1MUS4-F1
#
_entry.id   AF-A0A1H1MUS4-F1
#
_cell.length_a   1.000
_cell.length_b   1.000
_cell.length_c   1.000
_cell.angle_alpha   90.00
_cell.angle_beta   90.00
_cell.angle_gamma   90.00
#
_symmetry.space_group_name_H-M   'P 1'
#
loop_
_entity.id
_entity.type
_entity.pdbx_description
1 polymer ?
#
loop_
_entity_poly.entity_id
_entity_poly.type
_entity_poly.pdbx_seq_one_letter_code
_entity_poly.pdbx_strand_id
1 'polypeptide(L)'
;MTGYKSRRRWLAERWLAERKAVFDKKWGRFQQQFVSPAWPERMAAVQLIPDGEVSGWQPAPGSSSAELRLWVDKLPLFQRRWLAALLGAPRAGSNTLIDAIERQQLDWRSQLNPLKSHRDYANQLAILANEMGCDAAAPSAYLENEKRIFVALDELLFGSLPMRLRSSLANEHRTGHGFYVVWWYERLMARAGMPDFELTDLSDVDWPDMPPAWLALGWLCGLRLQGAN
;
A
#
# COMPACT_ATOMS: atom_id res chain seq x y z
N MET A 1 5.15 -53.00 -19.12
CA MET A 1 3.72 -52.98 -19.52
C MET A 1 3.15 -51.59 -19.23
N THR A 2 2.99 -50.76 -20.26
CA THR A 2 2.47 -49.40 -20.17
C THR A 2 0.94 -49.45 -20.11
N GLY A 3 0.36 -49.12 -18.96
CA GLY A 3 -1.10 -49.12 -18.76
C GLY A 3 -1.78 -48.08 -19.66
N TYR A 4 -2.75 -48.52 -20.47
CA TYR A 4 -3.57 -47.64 -21.29
C TYR A 4 -4.32 -46.62 -20.41
N LYS A 5 -3.99 -45.32 -20.53
CA LYS A 5 -4.80 -44.25 -19.92
C LYS A 5 -6.23 -44.40 -20.45
N SER A 6 -7.19 -44.65 -19.56
CA SER A 6 -8.58 -44.82 -19.98
C SER A 6 -9.05 -43.56 -20.72
N ARG A 7 -9.72 -43.74 -21.87
CA ARG A 7 -10.19 -42.63 -22.72
C ARG A 7 -11.00 -41.59 -21.93
N ARG A 8 -11.75 -42.04 -20.92
CA ARG A 8 -12.48 -41.17 -19.98
C ARG A 8 -11.56 -40.30 -19.13
N ARG A 9 -10.47 -40.85 -18.58
CA ARG A 9 -9.49 -40.10 -17.79
C ARG A 9 -8.74 -39.07 -18.64
N TRP A 10 -8.39 -39.42 -19.87
CA TRP A 10 -7.78 -38.48 -20.81
C TRP A 10 -8.72 -37.33 -21.20
N LEU A 11 -10.00 -37.62 -21.49
CA LEU A 11 -11.00 -36.60 -21.77
C LEU A 11 -11.25 -35.68 -20.55
N ALA A 12 -11.26 -36.23 -19.34
CA ALA A 12 -11.40 -35.46 -18.10
C ALA A 12 -10.18 -34.57 -17.83
N GLU A 13 -8.95 -35.11 -17.98
CA GLU A 13 -7.69 -34.34 -17.84
C GLU A 13 -7.66 -33.18 -18.85
N ARG A 14 -8.06 -33.44 -20.10
CA ARG A 14 -8.12 -32.41 -21.14
C ARG A 14 -9.18 -31.35 -20.87
N TRP A 15 -10.38 -31.75 -20.45
CA TRP A 15 -11.44 -30.81 -20.08
C TRP A 15 -11.03 -29.94 -18.88
N LEU A 16 -10.38 -30.52 -17.86
CA LEU A 16 -9.83 -29.78 -16.72
C LEU A 16 -8.76 -28.77 -17.15
N ALA A 17 -7.84 -29.16 -18.04
CA ALA A 17 -6.81 -28.26 -18.56
C ALA A 17 -7.40 -27.09 -19.35
N GLU A 18 -8.38 -27.37 -20.22
CA GLU A 18 -9.10 -26.32 -20.96
C GLU A 18 -9.85 -25.37 -20.00
N ARG A 19 -10.50 -25.91 -18.96
CA ARG A 19 -11.21 -25.09 -17.95
C ARG A 19 -10.27 -24.26 -17.11
N LYS A 20 -9.13 -24.81 -16.71
CA LYS A 20 -8.08 -24.09 -15.98
C LYS A 20 -7.53 -22.94 -16.82
N ALA A 21 -7.21 -23.16 -18.09
CA ALA A 21 -6.74 -22.10 -18.98
C ALA A 21 -7.77 -20.96 -19.16
N VAL A 22 -9.06 -21.29 -19.25
CA VAL A 22 -10.14 -20.27 -19.27
C VAL A 22 -10.23 -19.52 -17.94
N PHE A 23 -10.11 -20.23 -16.82
CA PHE A 23 -10.11 -19.62 -15.49
C PHE A 23 -8.91 -18.71 -15.29
N ASP A 24 -7.71 -19.14 -15.62
CA ASP A 24 -6.47 -18.35 -15.51
C ASP A 24 -6.56 -17.08 -16.38
N LYS A 25 -7.13 -17.16 -17.59
CA LYS A 25 -7.37 -15.98 -18.44
C LYS A 25 -8.40 -15.01 -17.86
N LYS A 26 -9.50 -15.53 -17.31
CA LYS A 26 -10.53 -14.70 -16.65
C LYS A 26 -10.00 -14.09 -15.35
N TRP A 27 -9.21 -14.85 -14.62
CA TRP A 27 -8.54 -14.43 -13.40
C TRP A 27 -7.50 -13.35 -13.68
N GLY A 28 -6.65 -13.51 -14.71
CA GLY A 28 -5.73 -12.47 -15.14
C GLY A 28 -6.43 -11.17 -15.55
N ARG A 29 -7.57 -11.26 -16.26
CA ARG A 29 -8.42 -10.07 -16.55
C ARG A 29 -9.03 -9.45 -15.30
N PHE A 30 -9.49 -10.29 -14.37
CA PHE A 30 -10.04 -9.83 -13.09
C PHE A 30 -8.95 -9.15 -12.25
N GLN A 31 -7.73 -9.69 -12.21
CA GLN A 31 -6.59 -9.09 -11.56
C GLN A 31 -6.22 -7.75 -12.20
N GLN A 32 -6.17 -7.66 -13.53
CA GLN A 32 -5.91 -6.39 -14.21
C GLN A 32 -6.99 -5.32 -13.97
N GLN A 33 -8.23 -5.72 -13.74
CA GLN A 33 -9.36 -4.79 -13.57
C GLN A 33 -9.64 -4.41 -12.10
N PHE A 34 -9.35 -5.31 -11.17
CA PHE A 34 -9.79 -5.21 -9.78
C PHE A 34 -8.67 -5.42 -8.76
N VAL A 35 -7.52 -5.99 -9.17
CA VAL A 35 -6.35 -6.08 -8.31
C VAL A 35 -5.47 -4.86 -8.55
N SER A 36 -5.23 -4.18 -7.44
CA SER A 36 -4.27 -3.10 -7.30
C SER A 36 -2.94 -3.41 -8.02
N PRO A 37 -2.41 -2.52 -8.88
CA PRO A 37 -1.18 -2.79 -9.66
C PRO A 37 0.00 -3.18 -8.78
N ALA A 38 0.93 -3.96 -9.35
CA ALA A 38 2.12 -4.41 -8.64
C ALA A 38 3.09 -3.24 -8.37
N TRP A 39 4.06 -3.45 -7.47
CA TRP A 39 5.05 -2.44 -7.11
C TRP A 39 5.78 -1.79 -8.30
N PRO A 40 6.31 -2.54 -9.31
CA PRO A 40 7.00 -1.94 -10.45
C PRO A 40 6.10 -0.98 -11.24
N GLU A 41 4.87 -1.41 -11.51
CA GLU A 41 3.89 -0.62 -12.28
C GLU A 41 3.52 0.67 -11.57
N ARG A 42 3.37 0.62 -10.23
CA ARG A 42 3.10 1.82 -9.42
C ARG A 42 4.26 2.79 -9.45
N MET A 43 5.49 2.31 -9.25
CA MET A 43 6.65 3.19 -9.22
C MET A 43 6.91 3.84 -10.59
N ALA A 44 6.71 3.10 -11.67
CA ALA A 44 6.78 3.64 -13.03
C ALA A 44 5.71 4.73 -13.30
N ALA A 45 4.54 4.63 -12.67
CA ALA A 45 3.45 5.57 -12.86
C ALA A 45 3.59 6.88 -12.06
N VAL A 46 4.42 6.93 -11.00
CA VAL A 46 4.48 8.06 -10.05
C VAL A 46 4.59 9.41 -10.76
N GLN A 47 5.55 9.56 -11.69
CA GLN A 47 5.78 10.84 -12.37
C GLN A 47 4.67 11.22 -13.35
N LEU A 48 3.89 10.24 -13.82
CA LEU A 48 2.82 10.42 -14.81
C LEU A 48 1.52 10.90 -14.15
N ILE A 49 1.39 10.80 -12.84
CA ILE A 49 0.17 11.20 -12.13
C ILE A 49 0.05 12.74 -12.14
N PRO A 50 -1.04 13.30 -12.71
CA PRO A 50 -1.22 14.74 -12.77
C PRO A 50 -1.55 15.32 -11.38
N ASP A 51 -1.23 16.61 -11.19
CA ASP A 51 -1.72 17.37 -10.05
C ASP A 51 -3.23 17.69 -10.21
N GLY A 52 -3.86 18.06 -9.10
CA GLY A 52 -5.25 18.50 -9.05
C GLY A 52 -6.23 17.43 -8.59
N GLU A 53 -7.49 17.82 -8.50
CA GLU A 53 -8.55 17.01 -7.90
C GLU A 53 -9.37 16.25 -8.95
N VAL A 54 -9.87 15.07 -8.57
CA VAL A 54 -10.84 14.30 -9.37
C VAL A 54 -12.26 14.79 -9.14
N SER A 55 -12.58 15.16 -7.89
CA SER A 55 -13.92 15.55 -7.48
C SER A 55 -13.88 16.74 -6.52
N GLY A 56 -15.02 17.40 -6.33
CA GLY A 56 -15.19 18.47 -5.33
C GLY A 56 -15.49 17.97 -3.93
N TRP A 57 -15.38 16.66 -3.66
CA TRP A 57 -15.61 16.10 -2.33
C TRP A 57 -14.58 16.65 -1.34
N GLN A 58 -15.00 16.85 -0.09
CA GLN A 58 -14.16 17.31 1.00
C GLN A 58 -14.51 16.57 2.30
N PRO A 59 -13.53 16.31 3.18
CA PRO A 59 -13.79 15.72 4.48
C PRO A 59 -14.62 16.67 5.37
N ALA A 60 -15.39 16.10 6.28
CA ALA A 60 -16.20 16.87 7.22
C ALA A 60 -15.30 17.73 8.14
N PRO A 61 -15.63 19.01 8.38
CA PRO A 61 -14.86 19.87 9.29
C PRO A 61 -14.73 19.24 10.69
N GLY A 62 -13.51 19.25 11.24
CA GLY A 62 -13.23 18.66 12.56
C GLY A 62 -13.12 17.12 12.58
N SER A 63 -13.22 16.44 11.44
CA SER A 63 -12.94 15.00 11.34
C SER A 63 -11.43 14.72 11.30
N SER A 64 -11.05 13.46 11.60
CA SER A 64 -9.65 13.04 11.50
C SER A 64 -9.13 13.12 10.06
N SER A 65 -9.99 12.90 9.05
CA SER A 65 -9.69 13.13 7.63
C SER A 65 -9.41 14.60 7.30
N ALA A 66 -10.12 15.55 7.92
CA ALA A 66 -9.89 16.98 7.71
C ALA A 66 -8.53 17.43 8.29
N GLU A 67 -8.14 16.88 9.45
CA GLU A 67 -6.80 17.10 9.99
C GLU A 67 -5.70 16.51 9.12
N LEU A 68 -5.91 15.29 8.61
CA LEU A 68 -4.96 14.63 7.71
C LEU A 68 -4.76 15.45 6.43
N ARG A 69 -5.82 16.08 5.91
CA ARG A 69 -5.74 16.97 4.74
C ARG A 69 -4.73 18.10 4.95
N LEU A 70 -4.71 18.72 6.14
CA LEU A 70 -3.79 19.81 6.47
C LEU A 70 -2.31 19.37 6.36
N TRP A 71 -2.02 18.09 6.59
CA TRP A 71 -0.69 17.53 6.41
C TRP A 71 -0.40 17.24 4.95
N VAL A 72 -1.34 16.61 4.23
CA VAL A 72 -1.20 16.30 2.80
C VAL A 72 -1.01 17.58 1.98
N ASP A 73 -1.68 18.68 2.33
CA ASP A 73 -1.55 20.00 1.68
C ASP A 73 -0.13 20.58 1.77
N LYS A 74 0.64 20.22 2.80
CA LYS A 74 2.02 20.67 2.97
C LYS A 74 3.04 19.85 2.18
N LEU A 75 2.63 18.71 1.64
CA LEU A 75 3.55 17.82 0.94
C LEU A 75 3.91 18.37 -0.44
N PRO A 76 5.19 18.32 -0.83
CA PRO A 76 5.59 18.61 -2.19
C PRO A 76 4.85 17.70 -3.17
N LEU A 77 4.56 18.22 -4.36
CA LEU A 77 3.79 17.50 -5.39
C LEU A 77 4.31 16.08 -5.63
N PHE A 78 5.62 15.90 -5.60
CA PHE A 78 6.22 14.60 -5.81
C PHE A 78 5.81 13.56 -4.74
N GLN A 79 5.80 13.93 -3.47
CA GLN A 79 5.32 13.04 -2.40
C GLN A 79 3.82 12.76 -2.53
N ARG A 80 3.03 13.76 -2.96
CA ARG A 80 1.60 13.56 -3.26
C ARG A 80 1.38 12.59 -4.43
N ARG A 81 2.21 12.64 -5.47
CA ARG A 81 2.19 11.70 -6.58
C ARG A 81 2.58 10.29 -6.15
N TRP A 82 3.61 10.16 -5.30
CA TRP A 82 3.98 8.87 -4.75
C TRP A 82 2.85 8.28 -3.89
N LEU A 83 2.24 9.07 -3.00
CA LEU A 83 1.04 8.66 -2.27
C LEU A 83 -0.09 8.22 -3.21
N ALA A 84 -0.37 9.00 -4.27
CA ALA A 84 -1.38 8.63 -5.26
C ALA A 84 -1.07 7.27 -5.90
N ALA A 85 0.19 7.03 -6.27
CA ALA A 85 0.62 5.76 -6.85
C ALA A 85 0.44 4.59 -5.88
N LEU A 86 0.74 4.77 -4.58
CA LEU A 86 0.55 3.73 -3.57
C LEU A 86 -0.94 3.44 -3.30
N LEU A 87 -1.76 4.48 -3.25
CA LEU A 87 -3.19 4.39 -2.97
C LEU A 87 -4.02 3.99 -4.20
N GLY A 88 -3.43 4.03 -5.41
CA GLY A 88 -4.14 3.81 -6.67
C GLY A 88 -5.03 5.00 -7.06
N ALA A 89 -4.71 6.21 -6.59
CA ALA A 89 -5.43 7.43 -6.92
C ALA A 89 -5.02 7.94 -8.32
N PRO A 90 -5.96 8.41 -9.16
CA PRO A 90 -5.66 8.85 -10.51
C PRO A 90 -5.06 10.27 -10.58
N ARG A 91 -5.09 11.02 -9.47
CA ARG A 91 -4.50 12.37 -9.36
C ARG A 91 -3.88 12.60 -7.98
N ALA A 92 -2.99 13.58 -7.89
CA ALA A 92 -2.23 13.92 -6.69
C ALA A 92 -2.84 15.07 -5.85
N GLY A 93 -4.09 15.48 -6.12
CA GLY A 93 -4.80 16.48 -5.31
C GLY A 93 -5.10 15.98 -3.90
N SER A 94 -5.03 16.86 -2.91
CA SER A 94 -5.14 16.48 -1.50
C SER A 94 -6.49 15.84 -1.18
N ASN A 95 -7.62 16.39 -1.64
CA ASN A 95 -8.93 15.80 -1.37
C ASN A 95 -9.08 14.44 -2.06
N THR A 96 -8.52 14.29 -3.26
CA THR A 96 -8.47 13.01 -3.98
C THR A 96 -7.68 11.96 -3.21
N LEU A 97 -6.56 12.35 -2.60
CA LEU A 97 -5.77 11.45 -1.76
C LEU A 97 -6.52 11.06 -0.49
N ILE A 98 -7.20 12.01 0.18
CA ILE A 98 -8.03 11.70 1.36
C ILE A 98 -9.19 10.78 1.00
N ASP A 99 -9.88 11.02 -0.11
CA ASP A 99 -10.95 10.14 -0.60
C ASP A 99 -10.40 8.74 -0.93
N ALA A 100 -9.22 8.65 -1.54
CA ALA A 100 -8.56 7.38 -1.81
C ALA A 100 -8.15 6.63 -0.53
N ILE A 101 -7.80 7.36 0.55
CA ILE A 101 -7.52 6.80 1.88
C ILE A 101 -8.79 6.25 2.52
N GLU A 102 -9.88 7.01 2.54
CA GLU A 102 -11.16 6.56 3.10
C GLU A 102 -11.72 5.33 2.37
N ARG A 103 -11.44 5.24 1.07
CA ARG A 103 -11.81 4.11 0.21
C ARG A 103 -10.85 2.93 0.29
N GLN A 104 -9.74 3.00 1.01
CA GLN A 104 -8.89 1.83 1.21
C GLN A 104 -9.76 0.74 1.86
N GLN A 105 -10.04 -0.30 1.08
CA GLN A 105 -10.95 -1.37 1.48
C GLN A 105 -10.23 -2.39 2.36
N LEU A 106 -9.56 -1.91 3.42
CA LEU A 106 -8.79 -2.75 4.35
C LEU A 106 -9.69 -3.83 4.96
N ASP A 107 -10.89 -3.45 5.40
CA ASP A 107 -11.90 -4.41 5.85
C ASP A 107 -12.60 -5.10 4.66
N TRP A 108 -12.35 -6.40 4.48
CA TRP A 108 -12.99 -7.24 3.45
C TRP A 108 -14.53 -7.22 3.51
N ARG A 109 -15.15 -6.98 4.67
CA ARG A 109 -16.61 -6.86 4.80
C ARG A 109 -17.14 -5.55 4.17
N SER A 110 -16.28 -4.56 4.02
CA SER A 110 -16.59 -3.29 3.33
C SER A 110 -16.58 -3.42 1.83
N GLN A 111 -15.79 -4.36 1.30
CA GLN A 111 -15.72 -4.68 -0.13
C GLN A 111 -17.08 -5.19 -0.65
N LEU A 112 -17.87 -5.82 0.23
CA LEU A 112 -19.20 -6.35 -0.08
C LEU A 112 -20.34 -5.33 0.06
N ASN A 113 -20.06 -4.13 0.58
CA ASN A 113 -21.09 -3.11 0.81
C ASN A 113 -20.59 -1.72 0.36
N PRO A 114 -20.67 -1.41 -0.95
CA PRO A 114 -20.07 -0.22 -1.55
C PRO A 114 -20.74 1.11 -1.15
N LEU A 115 -21.81 1.07 -0.34
CA LEU A 115 -22.66 2.21 0.01
C LEU A 115 -22.39 2.81 1.39
N LYS A 116 -21.31 2.43 2.08
CA LYS A 116 -20.91 3.16 3.30
C LYS A 116 -20.23 4.46 2.90
N SER A 117 -21.02 5.50 2.63
CA SER A 117 -20.54 6.83 2.35
C SER A 117 -19.79 7.37 3.59
N HIS A 118 -18.46 7.40 3.48
CA HIS A 118 -17.52 8.10 4.35
C HIS A 118 -17.27 7.44 5.72
N ARG A 119 -16.36 6.45 5.72
CA ARG A 119 -15.72 5.92 6.94
C ARG A 119 -14.57 6.85 7.33
N ASP A 120 -14.53 7.25 8.60
CA ASP A 120 -13.49 8.13 9.15
C ASP A 120 -12.10 7.47 9.15
N TYR A 121 -11.04 8.25 8.90
CA TYR A 121 -9.64 7.81 8.87
C TYR A 121 -9.24 7.08 10.17
N ALA A 122 -9.72 7.53 11.33
CA ALA A 122 -9.56 6.86 12.62
C ALA A 122 -9.96 5.37 12.61
N ASN A 123 -11.03 5.00 11.88
CA ASN A 123 -11.46 3.61 11.76
C ASN A 123 -10.50 2.80 10.87
N GLN A 124 -9.97 3.42 9.81
CA GLN A 124 -9.00 2.76 8.92
C GLN A 124 -7.72 2.44 9.69
N LEU A 125 -7.25 3.34 10.56
CA LEU A 125 -6.09 3.09 11.42
C LEU A 125 -6.33 1.93 12.39
N ALA A 126 -7.50 1.87 13.04
CA ALA A 126 -7.82 0.76 13.92
C ALA A 126 -7.85 -0.59 13.18
N ILE A 127 -8.36 -0.64 11.95
CA ILE A 127 -8.34 -1.85 11.12
C ILE A 127 -6.90 -2.20 10.74
N LEU A 128 -6.13 -1.24 10.24
CA LEU A 128 -4.74 -1.43 9.82
C LEU A 128 -3.85 -1.95 10.95
N ALA A 129 -4.00 -1.39 12.15
CA ALA A 129 -3.27 -1.85 13.32
C ALA A 129 -3.49 -3.35 13.59
N ASN A 130 -4.75 -3.78 13.57
CA ASN A 130 -5.09 -5.19 13.73
C ASN A 130 -4.53 -6.07 12.60
N GLU A 131 -4.55 -5.59 11.35
CA GLU A 131 -3.98 -6.33 10.21
C GLU A 131 -2.46 -6.47 10.29
N MET A 132 -1.78 -5.46 10.81
CA MET A 132 -0.33 -5.48 11.07
C MET A 132 0.04 -6.31 12.33
N GLY A 133 -0.95 -6.86 13.04
CA GLY A 133 -0.73 -7.67 14.23
C GLY A 133 -0.39 -6.85 15.48
N CYS A 134 -0.71 -5.55 15.50
CA CYS A 134 -0.59 -4.72 16.70
C CYS A 134 -1.95 -4.45 17.35
N ASP A 135 -1.98 -4.35 18.68
CA ASP A 135 -3.21 -4.10 19.42
C ASP A 135 -3.72 -2.69 19.12
N ALA A 136 -4.83 -2.59 18.39
CA ALA A 136 -5.48 -1.32 18.13
C ALA A 136 -6.02 -0.71 19.44
N ALA A 137 -5.68 0.55 19.70
CA ALA A 137 -6.41 1.37 20.65
C ALA A 137 -7.82 1.68 20.13
N ALA A 138 -8.67 2.25 20.98
CA ALA A 138 -10.01 2.69 20.59
C ALA A 138 -9.94 3.64 19.36
N PRO A 139 -10.91 3.61 18.42
CA PRO A 139 -10.90 4.49 17.25
C PRO A 139 -10.76 5.98 17.60
N SER A 140 -11.32 6.42 18.72
CA SER A 140 -11.18 7.79 19.23
C SER A 140 -9.75 8.18 19.61
N ALA A 141 -8.87 7.20 19.86
CA ALA A 141 -7.45 7.38 20.17
C ALA A 141 -6.57 7.12 18.93
N TYR A 142 -6.99 7.63 17.77
CA TYR A 142 -6.31 7.37 16.49
C TYR A 142 -4.83 7.80 16.48
N LEU A 143 -4.44 8.86 17.20
CA LEU A 143 -3.03 9.27 17.35
C LEU A 143 -2.14 8.18 17.96
N GLU A 144 -2.68 7.42 18.92
CA GLU A 144 -1.97 6.31 19.52
C GLU A 144 -1.87 5.14 18.53
N ASN A 145 -2.92 4.92 17.73
CA ASN A 145 -2.87 3.96 16.62
C ASN A 145 -1.81 4.35 15.57
N GLU A 146 -1.70 5.64 15.21
CA GLU A 146 -0.65 6.11 14.29
C GLU A 146 0.76 5.77 14.80
N LYS A 147 1.03 5.98 16.09
CA LYS A 147 2.32 5.60 16.70
C LYS A 147 2.60 4.11 16.56
N ARG A 148 1.63 3.28 16.92
CA ARG A 148 1.77 1.81 16.87
C ARG A 148 1.95 1.31 15.45
N ILE A 149 1.18 1.85 14.50
CA ILE A 149 1.27 1.52 13.08
C ILE A 149 2.64 1.93 12.52
N PHE A 150 3.16 3.10 12.89
CA PHE A 150 4.47 3.54 12.42
C PHE A 150 5.59 2.61 12.89
N VAL A 151 5.56 2.20 14.15
CA VAL A 151 6.51 1.23 14.71
C VAL A 151 6.40 -0.12 13.99
N ALA A 152 5.18 -0.66 13.86
CA ALA A 152 4.94 -1.94 13.21
C ALA A 152 5.33 -1.92 11.71
N LEU A 153 5.07 -0.81 11.01
CA LEU A 153 5.47 -0.64 9.62
C LEU A 153 6.99 -0.75 9.48
N ASP A 154 7.75 -0.07 10.34
CA ASP A 154 9.22 -0.07 10.30
C ASP A 154 9.78 -1.49 10.53
N GLU A 155 9.18 -2.25 11.45
CA GLU A 155 9.53 -3.66 11.71
C GLU A 155 9.21 -4.57 10.51
N LEU A 156 8.04 -4.41 9.89
CA LEU A 156 7.66 -5.18 8.69
C LEU A 156 8.55 -4.83 7.48
N LEU A 157 8.93 -3.57 7.35
CA LEU A 157 9.84 -3.12 6.29
C LEU A 157 11.25 -3.66 6.47
N PHE A 158 11.74 -3.77 7.71
CA PHE A 158 12.96 -4.53 8.00
C PHE A 158 12.80 -6.00 7.60
N GLY A 159 11.67 -6.62 7.96
CA GLY A 159 11.31 -7.98 7.57
C GLY A 159 11.20 -8.20 6.06
N SER A 160 10.95 -7.14 5.29
CA SER A 160 10.88 -7.15 3.82
C SER A 160 12.24 -7.05 3.14
N LEU A 161 13.31 -6.69 3.87
CA LEU A 161 14.63 -6.55 3.26
C LEU A 161 15.14 -7.89 2.73
N PRO A 162 15.95 -7.89 1.65
CA PRO A 162 16.72 -9.06 1.25
C PRO A 162 17.62 -9.56 2.40
N MET A 163 17.76 -10.87 2.58
CA MET A 163 18.55 -11.46 3.68
C MET A 163 19.99 -10.91 3.74
N ARG A 164 20.58 -10.63 2.58
CA ARG A 164 21.93 -10.04 2.44
C ARG A 164 22.07 -8.66 3.09
N LEU A 165 20.99 -7.88 3.17
CA LEU A 165 21.00 -6.53 3.77
C LEU A 165 20.54 -6.52 5.22
N ARG A 166 19.73 -7.51 5.65
CA ARG A 166 19.23 -7.57 7.03
C ARG A 166 20.36 -7.59 8.04
N SER A 167 21.39 -8.39 7.78
CA SER A 167 22.50 -8.59 8.73
C SER A 167 23.35 -7.33 8.92
N SER A 168 23.64 -6.60 7.84
CA SER A 168 24.41 -5.35 7.92
C SER A 168 23.58 -4.24 8.58
N LEU A 169 22.35 -4.03 8.10
CA LEU A 169 21.50 -2.93 8.59
C LEU A 169 20.97 -3.15 10.01
N ALA A 170 20.79 -4.40 10.46
CA ALA A 170 20.38 -4.68 11.85
C ALA A 170 21.47 -4.36 12.88
N ASN A 171 22.74 -4.39 12.48
CA ASN A 171 23.84 -4.03 13.38
C ASN A 171 23.95 -2.52 13.58
N GLU A 172 23.50 -1.73 12.60
CA GLU A 172 23.65 -0.27 12.56
C GLU A 172 22.37 0.45 13.03
N HIS A 173 21.21 -0.14 12.76
CA HIS A 173 19.92 0.52 12.98
C HIS A 173 18.95 -0.38 13.75
N ARG A 174 18.24 0.23 14.70
CA ARG A 174 17.17 -0.42 15.46
C ARG A 174 15.84 -0.31 14.70
N THR A 175 15.06 -1.37 14.73
CA THR A 175 13.68 -1.39 14.23
C THR A 175 12.75 -0.58 15.14
N GLY A 176 11.63 -0.13 14.59
CA GLY A 176 10.60 0.63 15.30
C GLY A 176 10.89 2.12 15.42
N HIS A 177 11.96 2.61 14.80
CA HIS A 177 12.39 4.01 14.89
C HIS A 177 12.24 4.79 13.58
N GLY A 178 11.77 4.14 12.51
CA GLY A 178 11.46 4.77 11.23
C GLY A 178 12.62 4.80 10.23
N PHE A 179 13.77 4.22 10.58
CA PHE A 179 14.91 4.15 9.66
C PHE A 179 14.55 3.36 8.41
N TYR A 180 13.90 2.21 8.54
CA TYR A 180 13.55 1.37 7.40
C TYR A 180 12.44 1.97 6.56
N VAL A 181 11.55 2.78 7.16
CA VAL A 181 10.57 3.59 6.42
C VAL A 181 11.28 4.57 5.49
N VAL A 182 12.24 5.35 6.00
CA VAL A 182 13.02 6.31 5.20
C VAL A 182 13.88 5.59 4.16
N TRP A 183 14.54 4.51 4.57
CA TRP A 183 15.40 3.71 3.70
C TRP A 183 14.64 3.18 2.48
N TRP A 184 13.47 2.57 2.70
CA TRP A 184 12.63 2.07 1.61
C TRP A 184 12.04 3.19 0.77
N TYR A 185 11.63 4.30 1.38
CA TYR A 185 11.18 5.48 0.64
C TYR A 185 12.24 5.90 -0.39
N GLU A 186 13.49 6.13 0.03
CA GLU A 186 14.58 6.56 -0.86
C GLU A 186 14.76 5.61 -2.07
N ARG A 187 14.76 4.30 -1.83
CA ARG A 187 14.96 3.31 -2.91
C ARG A 187 13.75 3.23 -3.83
N LEU A 188 12.54 3.36 -3.30
CA LEU A 188 11.33 3.46 -4.11
C LEU A 188 11.32 4.74 -4.95
N MET A 189 11.86 5.85 -4.43
CA MET A 189 11.96 7.12 -5.18
C MET A 189 12.99 7.00 -6.31
N ALA A 190 14.13 6.34 -6.06
CA ALA A 190 15.09 6.01 -7.10
C ALA A 190 14.45 5.16 -8.21
N ARG A 191 13.66 4.14 -7.83
CA ARG A 191 12.92 3.30 -8.79
C ARG A 191 11.82 4.05 -9.55
N ALA A 192 11.25 5.09 -8.95
CA ALA A 192 10.32 6.00 -9.62
C ALA A 192 11.04 7.00 -10.56
N GLY A 193 12.36 6.88 -10.73
CA GLY A 193 13.16 7.68 -11.66
C GLY A 193 13.42 9.11 -11.18
N MET A 194 13.42 9.35 -9.87
CA MET A 194 13.66 10.68 -9.34
C MET A 194 15.14 11.06 -9.39
N PRO A 195 15.46 12.31 -9.79
CA PRO A 195 16.84 12.74 -10.02
C PRO A 195 17.70 12.77 -8.75
N ASP A 196 17.10 12.96 -7.58
CA ASP A 196 17.82 13.12 -6.31
C ASP A 196 18.05 11.79 -5.57
N PHE A 197 17.62 10.66 -6.14
CA PHE A 197 17.68 9.35 -5.47
C PHE A 197 18.41 8.34 -6.33
N GLU A 198 19.44 7.73 -5.75
CA GLU A 198 20.20 6.67 -6.39
C GLU A 198 19.72 5.29 -5.93
N LEU A 199 19.52 4.39 -6.89
CA LEU A 199 19.17 3.01 -6.58
C LEU A 199 20.44 2.23 -6.27
N THR A 200 20.79 2.15 -5.00
CA THR A 200 21.86 1.27 -4.52
C THR A 200 21.27 0.05 -3.83
N ASP A 201 22.08 -1.01 -3.77
CA ASP A 201 21.86 -2.17 -2.91
C ASP A 201 20.66 -3.07 -3.22
N LEU A 202 19.71 -2.71 -4.09
CA LEU A 202 18.57 -3.54 -4.47
C LEU A 202 18.70 -4.12 -5.88
N SER A 203 18.24 -5.37 -6.06
CA SER A 203 18.05 -6.00 -7.37
C SER A 203 16.65 -5.72 -7.92
N ASP A 204 16.39 -5.94 -9.21
CA ASP A 204 15.10 -5.62 -9.85
C ASP A 204 13.86 -6.31 -9.22
N VAL A 205 14.07 -7.42 -8.51
CA VAL A 205 13.01 -8.20 -7.86
C VAL A 205 12.80 -7.83 -6.39
N ASP A 206 13.67 -7.02 -5.79
CA ASP A 206 13.59 -6.66 -4.38
C ASP A 206 12.58 -5.51 -4.17
N TRP A 207 11.43 -5.85 -3.58
CA TRP A 207 10.32 -4.96 -3.27
C TRP A 207 9.83 -5.16 -1.83
N PRO A 208 9.15 -4.18 -1.21
CA PRO A 208 8.52 -4.37 0.10
C PRO A 208 7.52 -5.53 0.06
N ASP A 209 7.61 -6.45 1.02
CA ASP A 209 6.71 -7.59 1.15
C ASP A 209 5.45 -7.18 1.94
N MET A 210 4.75 -6.18 1.41
CA MET A 210 3.52 -5.65 1.99
C MET A 210 2.65 -4.94 0.95
N PRO A 211 1.35 -4.77 1.23
CA PRO A 211 0.48 -3.96 0.39
C PRO A 211 0.98 -2.50 0.28
N PRO A 212 1.03 -1.90 -0.93
CA PRO A 212 1.41 -0.49 -1.10
C PRO A 212 0.58 0.50 -0.27
N ALA A 213 -0.70 0.22 -0.08
CA ALA A 213 -1.59 1.03 0.76
C ALA A 213 -1.18 1.04 2.23
N TRP A 214 -0.65 -0.07 2.75
CA TRP A 214 -0.12 -0.13 4.12
C TRP A 214 1.09 0.77 4.28
N LEU A 215 2.00 0.77 3.30
CA LEU A 215 3.14 1.69 3.28
C LEU A 215 2.68 3.15 3.24
N ALA A 216 1.69 3.48 2.42
CA ALA A 216 1.16 4.85 2.34
C ALA A 216 0.60 5.32 3.69
N LEU A 217 -0.23 4.50 4.33
CA LEU A 217 -0.86 4.83 5.60
C LEU A 217 0.15 4.91 6.74
N GLY A 218 1.08 3.96 6.85
CA GLY A 218 2.11 4.01 7.89
C GLY A 218 3.11 5.14 7.67
N TRP A 219 3.44 5.51 6.43
CA TRP A 219 4.27 6.68 6.16
C TRP A 219 3.55 7.99 6.55
N LEU A 220 2.25 8.11 6.28
CA LEU A 220 1.43 9.24 6.72
C LEU A 220 1.40 9.37 8.25
N CYS A 221 1.33 8.24 8.98
CA CYS A 221 1.46 8.22 10.43
C CYS A 221 2.82 8.83 10.85
N GLY A 222 3.90 8.43 10.19
CA GLY A 222 5.25 8.95 10.43
C GLY A 222 5.38 10.47 10.23
N LEU A 223 4.82 10.99 9.15
CA LEU A 223 4.84 12.44 8.87
C LEU A 223 4.22 13.26 10.00
N ARG A 224 3.07 12.81 10.51
CA ARG A 224 2.36 13.52 11.57
C ARG A 224 3.11 13.43 12.89
N LEU A 225 3.78 12.31 13.18
CA LEU A 225 4.61 12.15 14.37
C LEU A 225 5.88 13.02 14.34
N GLN A 226 6.50 13.13 13.16
CA GLN A 226 7.70 13.96 12.97
C GLN A 226 7.39 15.45 12.97
N GLY A 227 6.21 15.85 12.49
CA GLY A 227 5.76 17.25 12.51
C GLY A 227 5.05 17.69 13.80
N ALA A 228 4.74 16.77 14.72
CA ALA A 228 4.17 17.06 16.04
C ALA A 228 5.24 17.25 17.13
N ASN A 229 6.51 16.95 16.81
CA ASN A 229 7.69 17.29 17.61
C ASN A 229 8.31 18.59 17.11
#